data_AF-A0A352LXV7-F1
#
_entry.id   AF-A0A352LXV7-F1
#
_cell.length_a   1.000
_cell.length_b   1.000
_cell.length_c   1.000
_cell.angle_alpha   90.00
_cell.angle_beta   90.00
_cell.angle_gamma   90.00
#
_symmetry.space_group_name_H-M   'P 1'
#
loop_
_entity.id
_entity.type
_entity.pdbx_description
1 polymer ?
#
loop_
_entity_poly.entity_id
_entity_poly.type
_entity_poly.pdbx_seq_one_letter_code
_entity_poly.pdbx_strand_id
1 'polypeptide(L)'
;MNGMKLGVLNVKDLKNRRRQLRKDATETEILLWKELRNNQIGHRFVRQYSVSGYVIDFYCPKYRLGVELEGGIHRKSTFRLTE
;
A
#
# COMPACT_ATOMS: atom_id res chain seq x y z
N MET A 1 -8.65 -17.17 12.71
CA MET A 1 -8.47 -16.03 11.77
C MET A 1 -8.65 -14.73 12.55
N ASN A 2 -7.59 -14.21 13.18
CA ASN A 2 -7.73 -12.99 13.99
C ASN A 2 -7.79 -11.76 13.07
N GLY A 3 -9.00 -11.22 12.96
CA GLY A 3 -9.34 -10.05 12.17
C GLY A 3 -8.67 -8.81 12.72
N MET A 4 -7.78 -8.21 11.93
CA MET A 4 -7.31 -6.85 12.18
C MET A 4 -8.54 -5.94 12.27
N LYS A 5 -8.68 -5.21 13.39
CA LYS A 5 -9.85 -4.36 13.66
C LYS A 5 -10.09 -3.38 12.50
N LEU A 6 -11.35 -3.18 12.16
CA LEU A 6 -11.81 -2.29 11.08
C LEU A 6 -11.30 -0.84 11.22
N GLY A 7 -10.91 -0.41 12.43
CA GLY A 7 -10.31 0.90 12.68
C GLY A 7 -8.83 1.03 12.34
N VAL A 8 -8.13 -0.08 12.09
CA VAL A 8 -6.70 -0.09 11.75
C VAL A 8 -6.50 -0.03 10.24
N LEU A 9 -7.42 -0.60 9.45
CA LEU A 9 -7.30 -0.69 8.00
C LEU A 9 -8.26 0.27 7.31
N ASN A 10 -7.87 0.82 6.17
CA ASN A 10 -8.72 1.68 5.35
C ASN A 10 -9.26 2.90 6.12
N VAL A 11 -8.46 3.42 7.07
CA VAL A 11 -8.77 4.56 7.94
C VAL A 11 -9.48 5.68 7.15
N LYS A 12 -10.67 6.07 7.62
CA LYS A 12 -11.56 7.01 6.92
C LYS A 12 -10.92 8.39 6.77
N ASP A 13 -10.22 8.86 7.79
CA ASP A 13 -9.59 10.18 7.81
C ASP A 13 -8.50 10.32 6.74
N LEU A 14 -7.87 9.20 6.37
CA LEU A 14 -6.87 9.16 5.31
C LEU A 14 -7.47 9.05 3.91
N LYS A 15 -8.80 9.06 3.74
CA LYS A 15 -9.45 8.92 2.42
C LYS A 15 -8.99 10.01 1.44
N ASN A 16 -8.90 11.26 1.88
CA ASN A 16 -8.47 12.37 1.03
C ASN A 16 -6.99 12.23 0.66
N ARG A 17 -6.12 11.92 1.64
CA ARG A 17 -4.70 11.64 1.40
C ARG A 17 -4.50 10.52 0.37
N ARG A 18 -5.23 9.40 0.51
CA ARG A 18 -5.17 8.28 -0.46
C ARG A 18 -5.68 8.65 -1.84
N ARG A 19 -6.64 9.58 -1.95
CA ARG A 19 -7.08 10.09 -3.26
C ARG A 19 -6.00 10.95 -3.89
N GLN A 20 -5.35 11.81 -3.09
CA GLN A 20 -4.27 12.66 -3.55
C GLN A 20 -3.06 11.83 -4.02
N LEU A 21 -2.59 10.88 -3.21
CA LEU A 21 -1.49 9.97 -3.59
C LEU A 21 -1.79 9.14 -4.84
N ARG A 22 -3.06 8.84 -5.13
CA ARG A 22 -3.44 8.17 -6.38
C ARG A 22 -3.37 9.06 -7.61
N LYS A 23 -3.52 10.38 -7.45
CA LYS A 23 -3.36 11.37 -8.51
C LYS A 23 -1.88 11.67 -8.73
N ASP A 24 -1.12 11.76 -7.66
CA ASP A 24 0.30 12.12 -7.66
C ASP A 24 1.22 10.89 -7.71
N ALA A 25 0.72 9.75 -8.19
CA ALA A 25 1.46 8.51 -8.24
C ALA A 25 2.70 8.65 -9.14
N THR A 26 3.83 8.11 -8.70
CA THR A 26 5.07 8.11 -9.49
C THR A 26 4.91 7.26 -10.76
N GLU A 27 5.79 7.48 -11.75
CA GLU A 27 5.78 6.66 -12.97
C GLU A 27 5.95 5.17 -12.65
N THR A 28 6.85 4.83 -11.72
CA THR A 28 7.06 3.45 -11.26
C THR A 28 5.80 2.86 -10.61
N GLU A 29 5.09 3.61 -9.77
CA GLU A 29 3.80 3.19 -9.21
C GLU A 29 2.74 3.00 -10.29
N ILE A 30 2.68 3.89 -11.28
CA ILE A 30 1.72 3.79 -12.38
C ILE A 30 1.98 2.52 -13.19
N LEU A 31 3.25 2.25 -13.53
CA LEU A 31 3.64 1.05 -14.28
C LEU A 31 3.32 -0.21 -13.49
N LEU A 32 3.71 -0.30 -12.22
CA LEU A 32 3.39 -1.47 -11.40
C LEU A 32 1.87 -1.64 -11.22
N TRP A 33 1.12 -0.54 -11.04
CA TRP A 33 -0.33 -0.63 -10.94
C TRP A 33 -0.99 -1.18 -12.20
N LYS A 34 -0.46 -0.87 -13.39
CA LYS A 34 -0.95 -1.44 -14.65
C LYS A 34 -0.83 -2.95 -14.67
N GLU A 35 0.21 -3.53 -14.07
CA GLU A 35 0.40 -4.99 -13.99
C GLU A 35 -0.42 -5.63 -12.86
N LEU A 36 -0.63 -4.93 -11.75
CA LEU A 36 -1.30 -5.49 -10.57
C LEU A 36 -2.83 -5.38 -10.59
N ARG A 37 -3.38 -4.36 -11.27
CA ARG A 37 -4.83 -4.09 -11.26
C ARG A 37 -5.62 -5.25 -11.86
N ASN A 38 -6.92 -5.28 -11.57
CA ASN A 38 -7.85 -6.25 -12.14
C ASN A 38 -7.47 -7.73 -11.92
N ASN A 39 -6.70 -8.03 -10.86
CA ASN A 39 -6.30 -9.41 -10.52
C ASN A 39 -5.46 -10.10 -11.62
N GLN A 40 -4.72 -9.33 -12.43
CA GLN A 40 -3.94 -9.86 -13.56
C GLN A 40 -2.88 -10.89 -13.14
N ILE A 41 -2.33 -10.77 -11.93
CA ILE A 41 -1.37 -11.74 -11.36
C ILE A 41 -2.02 -12.78 -10.44
N GLY A 42 -3.33 -13.02 -10.58
CA GLY A 42 -4.08 -14.02 -9.81
C GLY A 42 -4.41 -13.63 -8.36
N HIS A 43 -3.93 -12.48 -7.89
CA HIS A 43 -4.19 -11.96 -6.55
C HIS A 43 -4.64 -10.50 -6.56
N ARG A 44 -5.59 -10.17 -5.68
CA ARG A 44 -6.12 -8.81 -5.58
C ARG A 44 -5.12 -7.91 -4.89
N PHE A 45 -4.68 -6.87 -5.59
CA PHE A 45 -3.95 -5.74 -5.03
C PHE A 45 -4.83 -4.49 -4.99
N VAL A 46 -4.65 -3.68 -3.95
CA VAL A 46 -5.24 -2.35 -3.83
C VAL A 46 -4.12 -1.33 -3.69
N ARG A 47 -4.17 -0.24 -4.48
CA ARG A 47 -3.18 0.83 -4.37
C ARG A 47 -3.55 1.89 -3.34
N GLN A 48 -2.54 2.49 -2.72
CA GLN A 48 -2.62 3.57 -1.73
C GLN A 48 -3.60 3.20 -0.61
N TYR A 49 -3.24 2.17 0.16
CA TYR A 49 -4.06 1.54 1.20
C TYR A 49 -3.64 1.99 2.60
N SER A 50 -4.58 2.43 3.43
CA SER A 50 -4.22 2.89 4.77
C SER A 50 -4.16 1.77 5.80
N VAL A 51 -3.10 1.78 6.61
CA VAL A 51 -2.87 0.88 7.74
C VAL A 51 -2.32 1.67 8.92
N SER A 52 -3.02 1.64 10.05
CA SER A 52 -2.60 2.22 11.34
C SER A 52 -2.10 3.67 11.26
N GLY A 53 -2.70 4.51 10.41
CA GLY A 53 -2.31 5.91 10.23
C GLY A 53 -1.36 6.18 9.05
N TYR A 54 -0.80 5.14 8.45
CA TYR A 54 0.08 5.21 7.28
C TYR A 54 -0.69 4.87 6.00
N VAL A 55 -0.11 5.20 4.84
CA VAL A 55 -0.61 4.78 3.53
C VAL A 55 0.50 4.03 2.81
N ILE A 56 0.23 2.78 2.46
CA ILE A 56 1.13 1.86 1.73
C ILE A 56 0.77 1.90 0.24
N ASP A 57 1.77 1.88 -0.64
CA ASP A 57 1.57 2.02 -2.09
C ASP A 57 0.72 0.90 -2.68
N PHE A 58 0.99 -0.36 -2.32
CA PHE A 58 0.17 -1.51 -2.71
C PHE A 58 -0.04 -2.47 -1.54
N TYR A 59 -1.24 -3.04 -1.46
CA TYR A 59 -1.58 -4.01 -0.43
C TYR A 59 -2.32 -5.21 -1.03
N CYS A 60 -1.90 -6.42 -0.66
CA CYS A 60 -2.61 -7.66 -0.96
C CYS A 60 -3.33 -8.18 0.29
N PRO A 61 -4.67 -8.07 0.37
CA PRO A 61 -5.43 -8.51 1.54
C PRO A 61 -5.31 -10.00 1.85
N LYS A 62 -5.14 -10.85 0.82
CA LYS A 62 -5.05 -12.31 0.99
C LYS A 62 -3.86 -12.71 1.86
N TYR A 63 -2.71 -12.05 1.65
CA TYR A 63 -1.46 -12.37 2.35
C TYR A 63 -1.08 -11.35 3.41
N ARG A 64 -1.90 -10.30 3.62
CA ARG A 64 -1.57 -9.15 4.48
C ARG A 64 -0.21 -8.53 4.11
N LEU A 65 0.08 -8.50 2.81
CA LEU A 65 1.35 -8.06 2.27
C LEU A 65 1.25 -6.61 1.83
N GLY A 66 2.08 -5.74 2.41
CA GLY A 66 2.35 -4.40 1.91
C GLY A 66 3.55 -4.41 0.96
N VAL A 67 3.46 -3.64 -0.12
CA VAL A 67 4.56 -3.40 -1.06
C VAL A 67 4.69 -1.88 -1.18
N GLU A 68 5.87 -1.38 -0.83
CA GLU A 68 6.24 0.03 -0.94
C GLU A 68 7.29 0.16 -2.03
N LEU A 69 7.10 1.13 -2.93
CA LEU A 69 8.09 1.43 -3.95
C LEU A 69 8.97 2.55 -3.41
N GLU A 70 10.19 2.21 -3.03
CA GLU A 70 11.17 3.25 -2.74
C GLU A 70 11.50 3.98 -4.04
N GLY A 71 10.98 5.21 -4.18
CA GLY A 71 11.45 6.13 -5.19
C GLY A 71 12.95 6.32 -4.98
N GLY A 72 13.77 5.92 -5.95
CA GLY A 72 15.21 6.09 -5.90
C GLY A 72 15.57 7.55 -5.76
N ILE A 73 15.72 8.02 -4.52
CA ILE A 73 16.56 9.07 -3.93
C ILE A 73 16.22 9.06 -2.43
N HIS A 74 16.69 8.05 -1.68
CA HIS A 74 17.23 8.21 -0.31
C HIS A 74 17.33 6.86 0.40
N ARG A 75 18.57 6.41 0.56
CA ARG A 75 18.99 5.55 1.67
C ARG A 75 18.48 6.12 2.99
N LYS A 76 17.41 5.54 3.56
CA LYS A 76 17.19 5.51 5.02
C LYS A 76 16.64 4.15 5.40
N SER A 77 17.59 3.26 5.69
CA SER A 77 17.41 2.06 6.48
C SER A 77 16.47 2.30 7.66
N THR A 78 15.37 1.57 7.75
CA THR A 78 14.86 1.04 9.02
C THR A 78 14.01 -0.20 8.72
N PHE A 79 14.67 -1.35 8.59
CA PHE A 79 14.06 -2.61 9.02
C PHE A 79 14.42 -2.78 10.50
N ARG A 80 13.41 -2.80 11.37
CA ARG A 80 13.51 -3.50 12.66
C ARG A 80 12.35 -4.49 12.71
N LEU A 81 12.69 -5.75 12.49
CA LEU A 81 11.94 -6.84 13.11
C LEU A 81 12.64 -7.05 14.45
N THR A 82 11.98 -6.71 15.55
CA THR A 82 12.38 -7.18 16.88
C THR A 82 11.81 -8.57 17.07
N GLU A 83 12.64 -9.47 17.60
CA GLU A 83 12.27 -10.83 18.05
C GLU A 83 11.14 -10.81 19.09
#